data_AF-A0A4P2PZF8-F1
#
_entry.id   AF-A0A4P2PZF8-F1
#
_cell.length_a   1.000
_cell.length_b   1.000
_cell.length_c   1.000
_cell.angle_alpha   90.00
_cell.angle_beta   90.00
_cell.angle_gamma   90.00
#
_symmetry.space_group_name_H-M   'P 1'
#
loop_
_entity.id
_entity.type
_entity.pdbx_description
1 polymer ?
#
loop_
_entity_poly.entity_id
_entity_poly.type
_entity_poly.pdbx_seq_one_letter_code
_entity_poly.pdbx_strand_id
1 'polypeptide(L)'
;MRTRWIGVGLVVSGLVVWGCGGGAALGEACDEEGAEGECEDGAVCGKPDDSSVLECLKTCIEQTDCPADQECNGISGSDIKACRPK
;
A
#
# COMPACT_ATOMS: atom_id res chain seq x y z
N MET A 1 -41.47 46.47 -3.18
CA MET A 1 -41.50 45.47 -4.27
C MET A 1 -40.06 45.38 -4.78
N ARG A 2 -39.26 44.33 -4.74
CA ARG A 2 -39.36 42.88 -4.42
C ARG A 2 -37.94 42.51 -3.91
N THR A 3 -37.77 42.01 -2.69
CA THR A 3 -37.71 40.55 -2.37
C THR A 3 -36.45 39.91 -3.00
N ARG A 4 -35.35 39.73 -2.23
CA ARG A 4 -34.89 38.42 -1.65
C ARG A 4 -33.88 37.78 -2.65
N TRP A 5 -32.74 37.17 -2.32
CA TRP A 5 -32.51 35.97 -1.52
C TRP A 5 -31.01 35.77 -1.26
N ILE A 6 -30.75 35.18 -0.11
CA ILE A 6 -29.48 34.69 0.44
C ILE A 6 -28.90 33.61 -0.48
N GLY A 7 -27.69 33.83 -1.01
CA GLY A 7 -26.89 32.80 -1.70
C GLY A 7 -26.06 32.01 -0.70
N VAL A 8 -26.73 31.20 0.12
CA VAL A 8 -26.11 30.16 0.94
C VAL A 8 -25.67 29.01 0.03
N GLY A 9 -24.42 28.61 0.22
CA GLY A 9 -24.04 27.19 0.27
C GLY A 9 -23.94 26.45 -1.06
N LEU A 10 -22.71 26.19 -1.48
CA LEU A 10 -22.29 24.84 -1.85
C LEU A 10 -20.77 24.74 -1.73
N VAL A 11 -20.32 24.81 -0.47
CA VAL A 11 -19.06 24.19 -0.06
C VAL A 11 -19.29 22.69 -0.14
N VAL A 12 -19.04 22.08 -1.30
CA VAL A 12 -18.77 20.64 -1.36
C VAL A 12 -17.29 20.50 -1.06
N SER A 13 -16.97 20.63 0.23
CA SER A 13 -15.70 20.17 0.76
C SER A 13 -15.54 18.72 0.34
N GLY A 14 -14.50 18.46 -0.46
CA GLY A 14 -14.02 17.13 -0.73
C GLY A 14 -13.74 16.44 0.59
N LEU A 15 -14.61 15.51 0.96
CA LEU A 15 -14.28 14.46 1.90
C LEU A 15 -13.38 13.49 1.15
N VAL A 16 -12.10 13.87 1.04
CA VAL A 16 -11.02 12.91 0.88
C VAL A 16 -11.02 12.16 2.20
N VAL A 17 -11.66 11.00 2.22
CA VAL A 17 -11.54 10.06 3.34
C VAL A 17 -10.08 9.63 3.34
N TRP A 18 -9.26 10.31 4.13
CA TRP A 18 -8.11 9.69 4.77
C TRP A 18 -8.66 8.56 5.65
N GLY A 19 -8.72 7.37 5.07
CA GLY A 19 -8.82 6.13 5.82
C GLY A 19 -7.60 6.03 6.74
N CYS A 20 -7.85 5.55 7.96
CA CYS A 20 -6.95 5.33 9.07
C CYS A 20 -5.49 5.01 8.73
N GLY A 21 -4.56 5.58 9.50
CA GLY A 21 -3.13 5.25 9.49
C GLY A 21 -2.82 3.85 10.04
N GLY A 22 -3.23 2.82 9.30
CA GLY A 22 -2.54 1.53 9.22
C GLY A 22 -2.13 1.37 7.76
N GLY A 23 -0.90 0.93 7.50
CA GLY A 23 -0.39 0.84 6.14
C GLY A 23 -1.22 -0.10 5.26
N ALA A 24 -1.01 0.00 3.95
CA ALA A 24 -1.65 -0.78 2.91
C ALA A 24 -1.51 -2.30 3.18
N ALA A 25 -2.59 -3.04 2.98
CA ALA A 25 -2.64 -4.46 3.27
C ALA A 25 -1.82 -5.27 2.25
N LEU A 26 -1.49 -6.52 2.58
CA LEU A 26 -0.83 -7.44 1.64
C LEU A 26 -1.56 -7.53 0.30
N GLY A 27 -0.83 -7.30 -0.79
CA GLY A 27 -1.36 -7.26 -2.16
C GLY A 27 -2.04 -5.94 -2.54
N GLU A 28 -2.08 -4.94 -1.67
CA GLU A 28 -2.48 -3.58 -2.05
C GLU A 28 -1.31 -2.84 -2.71
N ALA A 29 -1.66 -1.93 -3.62
CA ALA A 29 -0.68 -1.11 -4.31
C ALA A 29 0.03 -0.16 -3.35
N CYS A 30 1.33 0.04 -3.59
CA CYS A 30 2.18 0.98 -2.86
C CYS A 30 3.04 1.77 -3.84
N ASP A 31 3.63 2.87 -3.38
CA ASP A 31 4.34 3.84 -4.21
C ASP A 31 5.87 3.64 -4.19
N GLU A 32 6.46 3.19 -3.07
CA GLU A 32 7.92 3.17 -2.89
C GLU A 32 8.48 1.78 -2.57
N GLU A 33 9.22 1.17 -3.52
CA GLU A 33 9.85 -0.15 -3.33
C GLU A 33 10.84 -0.13 -2.16
N GLY A 34 10.66 -1.03 -1.20
CA GLY A 34 11.43 -1.10 0.04
C GLY A 34 10.87 -0.25 1.18
N ALA A 35 9.75 0.46 0.99
CA ALA A 35 9.11 1.18 2.08
C ALA A 35 8.34 0.23 3.02
N GLU A 36 8.77 0.17 4.27
CA GLU A 36 8.10 -0.59 5.35
C GLU A 36 6.99 0.25 6.03
N GLY A 37 7.00 1.57 5.86
CA GLY A 37 6.05 2.48 6.51
C GLY A 37 4.76 2.72 5.72
N GLU A 38 4.71 2.25 4.47
CA GLU A 38 3.53 2.38 3.61
C GLU A 38 2.58 1.19 3.73
N CYS A 39 3.12 0.01 4.06
CA CYS A 39 2.40 -1.24 4.20
C CYS A 39 2.06 -1.56 5.66
N GLU A 40 1.16 -2.51 5.89
CA GLU A 40 0.86 -3.03 7.22
C GLU A 40 2.12 -3.61 7.91
N ASP A 41 2.12 -3.69 9.25
CA ASP A 41 3.25 -4.23 10.01
C ASP A 41 3.64 -5.64 9.53
N GLY A 42 4.91 -5.82 9.19
CA GLY A 42 5.41 -7.10 8.64
C GLY A 42 5.14 -7.27 7.14
N ALA A 43 4.84 -6.18 6.45
CA ALA A 43 4.84 -6.08 5.00
C ALA A 43 5.79 -4.98 4.53
N VAL A 44 6.25 -5.11 3.30
CA VAL A 44 7.15 -4.17 2.65
C VAL A 44 6.74 -4.02 1.20
N CYS A 45 6.79 -2.79 0.69
CA CYS A 45 6.43 -2.52 -0.68
C CYS A 45 7.45 -3.14 -1.65
N GLY A 46 6.99 -3.91 -2.63
CA GLY A 46 7.87 -4.56 -3.59
C GLY A 46 7.13 -5.06 -4.82
N LYS A 47 7.88 -5.40 -5.86
CA LYS A 47 7.28 -6.02 -7.05
C LYS A 47 6.89 -7.47 -6.74
N PRO A 48 5.62 -7.90 -6.83
CA PRO A 48 5.28 -9.32 -6.67
C PRO A 48 6.00 -10.18 -7.72
N ASP A 49 6.03 -9.69 -8.96
CA ASP A 49 6.61 -10.38 -10.13
C ASP A 49 7.55 -9.43 -10.91
N ASP A 50 7.87 -9.75 -12.17
CA ASP A 50 8.57 -8.84 -13.11
C ASP A 50 7.73 -7.62 -13.55
N SER A 51 6.58 -7.39 -12.92
CA SER A 51 5.69 -6.25 -13.19
C SER A 51 6.25 -4.95 -12.62
N SER A 52 5.90 -3.81 -13.24
CA SER A 52 6.21 -2.49 -12.69
C SER A 52 5.25 -2.02 -11.58
N VAL A 53 4.28 -2.86 -11.22
CA VAL A 53 3.33 -2.59 -10.14
C VAL A 53 4.02 -2.97 -8.83
N LEU A 54 3.99 -2.04 -7.89
CA LEU A 54 4.47 -2.27 -6.54
C LEU A 54 3.29 -2.61 -5.66
N GLU A 55 3.43 -3.67 -4.88
CA GLU A 55 2.42 -4.13 -3.96
C GLU A 55 3.05 -4.42 -2.60
N CYS A 56 2.25 -4.36 -1.55
CA CYS A 56 2.71 -4.75 -0.23
C CYS A 56 2.90 -6.26 -0.16
N LEU A 57 4.15 -6.68 -0.03
CA LEU A 57 4.54 -8.07 0.06
C LEU A 57 4.86 -8.42 1.50
N LYS A 58 4.55 -9.65 1.91
CA LYS A 58 4.86 -10.11 3.25
C LYS A 58 6.36 -10.23 3.43
N THR A 59 6.91 -9.60 4.45
CA THR A 59 8.33 -9.70 4.78
C THR A 59 8.65 -11.11 5.25
N CYS A 60 9.83 -11.62 4.88
CA CYS A 60 10.28 -12.97 5.24
C CYS A 60 11.74 -12.96 5.65
N ILE A 61 12.13 -13.86 6.54
CA ILE A 61 13.53 -14.11 6.90
C ILE A 61 13.96 -15.44 6.28
N GLU A 62 13.06 -16.42 6.35
CA GLU A 62 13.25 -17.79 5.92
C GLU A 62 12.18 -18.20 4.90
N GLN A 63 12.48 -19.19 4.06
CA GLN A 63 11.51 -19.71 3.08
C GLN A 63 10.23 -20.27 3.74
N THR A 64 10.32 -20.69 5.00
CA THR A 64 9.19 -21.21 5.78
C THR A 64 8.21 -20.13 6.22
N ASP A 65 8.58 -18.85 6.13
CA ASP A 65 7.68 -17.72 6.43
C ASP A 65 6.68 -17.47 5.29
N CYS A 66 7.02 -17.96 4.09
CA CYS A 66 6.24 -17.85 2.88
C CYS A 66 5.42 -19.13 2.64
N PRO A 67 4.22 -19.02 2.07
CA PRO A 67 3.44 -20.17 1.65
C PRO A 67 4.16 -20.95 0.53
N ALA A 68 3.72 -22.19 0.27
CA ALA A 68 4.45 -23.12 -0.59
C ALA A 68 4.56 -22.67 -2.06
N ASP A 69 3.63 -21.83 -2.50
CA ASP A 69 3.53 -21.19 -3.81
C ASP A 69 4.39 -19.90 -3.94
N GLN A 70 5.06 -19.49 -2.86
CA GLN A 70 5.90 -18.30 -2.83
C GLN A 70 7.34 -18.63 -2.45
N GLU A 71 8.25 -17.72 -2.76
CA GLU A 71 9.68 -17.79 -2.49
C GLU A 71 10.14 -16.53 -1.75
N CYS A 72 10.97 -16.72 -0.72
CA CYS A 72 11.50 -15.61 0.07
C CYS A 72 12.68 -14.95 -0.65
N ASN A 73 12.41 -13.85 -1.35
CA ASN A 73 13.35 -13.17 -2.24
C ASN A 73 13.66 -11.74 -1.78
N GLY A 74 14.90 -11.30 -2.01
CA GLY A 74 15.36 -9.96 -1.62
C GLY A 74 14.72 -8.85 -2.45
N ILE A 75 14.42 -7.73 -1.81
CA ILE A 75 13.96 -6.51 -2.49
C ILE A 75 15.17 -5.71 -2.94
N SER A 76 15.20 -5.33 -4.22
CA SER A 76 16.32 -4.58 -4.79
C SER A 76 16.49 -3.23 -4.08
N GLY A 77 17.71 -2.93 -3.62
CA GLY A 77 18.02 -1.68 -2.93
C GLY A 77 17.75 -1.68 -1.42
N SER A 78 17.37 -2.83 -0.85
CA SER A 78 17.17 -2.99 0.59
C SER A 78 17.81 -4.29 1.09
N ASP A 79 18.02 -4.40 2.39
CA ASP A 79 18.44 -5.65 3.06
C ASP A 79 17.25 -6.55 3.44
N ILE A 80 16.05 -6.19 2.97
CA ILE A 80 14.79 -6.81 3.34
C ILE A 80 14.42 -7.86 2.29
N LYS A 81 13.83 -8.98 2.72
CA LYS A 81 13.26 -9.99 1.83
C LYS A 81 11.75 -10.03 1.99
N ALA A 82 11.06 -10.37 0.91
CA ALA A 82 9.62 -10.56 0.91
C ALA A 82 9.22 -11.80 0.10
N CYS A 83 8.06 -12.35 0.45
CA CYS A 83 7.48 -13.47 -0.25
C CYS A 83 6.98 -13.04 -1.63
N ARG A 84 7.49 -13.68 -2.67
CA ARG A 84 7.10 -13.46 -4.07
C ARG A 84 6.57 -14.77 -4.66
N PRO A 85 5.61 -14.75 -5.58
CA PRO A 85 5.24 -15.93 -6.34
C PRO A 85 6.47 -16.60 -6.99
N LYS A 86 6.43 -17.93 -7.09
CA LYS A 86 7.44 -18.73 -7.80
C LYS A 86 7.29 -18.67 -9.31
#